data_AF-A0A1V5P3L3-F1
#
_entry.id   AF-A0A1V5P3L3-F1
#
_cell.length_a   1.000
_cell.length_b   1.000
_cell.length_c   1.000
_cell.angle_alpha   90.00
_cell.angle_beta   90.00
_cell.angle_gamma   90.00
#
_symmetry.space_group_name_H-M   'P 1'
#
loop_
_entity.id
_entity.type
_entity.pdbx_description
1 polymer ?
#
loop_
_entity_poly.entity_id
_entity_poly.type
_entity_poly.pdbx_seq_one_letter_code
_entity_poly.pdbx_strand_id
1 'polypeptide(L)'
;MEIWERIKTKTSYRVNYDTQELITLAAKAVKDLPEIKAPSIRSTKIGITMTDEGVDTMYVGEKVESYGGYSWKIPDVLGYIQSKTELTRSTLLEILEKSGRMSDILINPQLFLDLATQAIQRSLYDLMIDGIKYQKIGDAEYEMKLFEAQELEVYLNDFTFKLSDPSKTIYEEFIPLDSGVESRFAKDCESSEQVKFYFKLPNWFKIPTPIGNYNPDWALVFEGDAKIYFVAETKDTGTPTVDLSKLSKDEQLKIKCGKAHFGEFKEIAYKVVSKIGQIIE
;
A
#
# COMPACT_ATOMS: atom_id res chain seq x y z
N MET A 1 4.97 2.14 28.74
CA MET A 1 5.44 0.75 28.46
C MET A 1 4.32 -0.27 28.27
N GLU A 2 3.18 -0.18 28.97
CA GLU A 2 2.11 -1.20 28.84
C GLU A 2 1.62 -1.46 27.41
N ILE A 3 1.47 -0.42 26.58
CA ILE A 3 1.07 -0.60 25.18
C ILE A 3 2.11 -1.36 24.36
N TRP A 4 3.40 -1.14 24.63
CA TRP A 4 4.48 -1.82 23.93
C TRP A 4 4.45 -3.31 24.20
N GLU A 5 4.28 -3.69 25.47
CA GLU A 5 4.17 -5.08 25.90
C GLU A 5 3.00 -5.82 25.20
N ARG A 6 1.97 -5.08 24.79
CA ARG A 6 0.81 -5.63 24.09
C ARG A 6 1.02 -5.83 22.59
N ILE A 7 1.88 -5.03 21.95
CA ILE A 7 2.08 -5.05 20.48
C ILE A 7 3.45 -5.60 20.05
N LYS A 8 4.38 -5.82 20.97
CA LYS A 8 5.75 -6.29 20.66
C LYS A 8 5.85 -7.72 20.15
N THR A 9 4.81 -8.55 20.29
CA THR A 9 4.86 -9.94 19.84
C THR A 9 4.89 -10.02 18.32
N LYS A 10 5.86 -10.74 17.77
CA LYS A 10 5.94 -10.99 16.32
C LYS A 10 4.88 -11.99 15.89
N THR A 11 4.36 -11.79 14.69
CA THR A 11 3.36 -12.70 14.09
C THR A 11 3.83 -13.20 12.74
N SER A 12 3.44 -14.43 12.41
CA SER A 12 3.45 -14.93 11.04
C SER A 12 2.02 -14.99 10.52
N TYR A 13 1.86 -15.12 9.21
CA TYR A 13 0.56 -15.28 8.59
C TYR A 13 0.45 -16.61 7.86
N ARG A 14 -0.78 -17.11 7.78
CA ARG A 14 -1.16 -18.19 6.86
C ARG A 14 -2.33 -17.69 6.02
N VAL A 15 -2.30 -18.02 4.75
CA VAL A 15 -3.34 -17.67 3.80
C VAL A 15 -4.13 -18.92 3.41
N ASN A 16 -5.44 -18.77 3.29
CA ASN A 16 -6.32 -19.79 2.71
C ASN A 16 -7.18 -19.17 1.61
N TYR A 17 -7.01 -19.60 0.37
CA TYR A 17 -7.84 -19.19 -0.77
C TYR A 17 -8.15 -20.39 -1.66
N ASP A 18 -9.20 -20.28 -2.46
CA ASP A 18 -9.60 -21.31 -3.42
C ASP A 18 -9.01 -21.04 -4.81
N THR A 19 -8.39 -22.06 -5.41
CA THR A 19 -7.75 -21.93 -6.73
C THR A 19 -8.76 -21.71 -7.86
N GLN A 20 -9.95 -22.31 -7.79
CA GLN A 20 -11.00 -22.11 -8.80
C GLN A 20 -11.60 -20.71 -8.72
N GLU A 21 -11.74 -20.17 -7.51
CA GLU A 21 -12.11 -18.78 -7.29
C GLU A 21 -11.06 -17.83 -7.88
N LEU A 22 -9.77 -18.09 -7.62
CA LEU A 22 -8.65 -17.33 -8.24
C LEU A 22 -8.74 -17.35 -9.76
N ILE A 23 -8.93 -18.52 -10.36
CA ILE A 23 -9.03 -18.64 -11.82
C ILE A 23 -10.18 -17.78 -12.34
N THR A 24 -11.33 -17.82 -11.67
CA THR A 24 -12.53 -17.08 -12.08
C THR A 24 -12.34 -15.58 -11.98
N LEU A 25 -11.82 -15.09 -10.84
CA LEU A 25 -11.59 -13.66 -10.62
C LEU A 25 -10.48 -13.11 -11.51
N ALA A 26 -9.36 -13.82 -11.62
CA ALA A 26 -8.25 -13.41 -12.48
C ALA A 26 -8.64 -13.43 -13.96
N ALA A 27 -9.37 -14.44 -14.44
CA ALA A 27 -9.85 -14.48 -15.81
C ALA A 27 -10.78 -13.29 -16.12
N LYS A 28 -11.66 -12.94 -15.18
CA LYS A 28 -12.51 -11.75 -15.30
C LYS A 28 -11.68 -10.47 -15.35
N ALA A 29 -10.69 -10.32 -14.46
CA ALA A 29 -9.81 -9.14 -14.44
C ALA A 29 -9.00 -9.00 -15.75
N VAL A 30 -8.52 -10.11 -16.32
CA VAL A 30 -7.84 -10.11 -17.63
C VAL A 30 -8.81 -9.77 -18.76
N LYS A 31 -10.05 -10.26 -18.71
CA LYS A 31 -11.09 -9.94 -19.69
C LYS A 31 -11.42 -8.44 -19.72
N ASP A 32 -11.46 -7.81 -18.55
CA ASP A 32 -11.80 -6.40 -18.35
C ASP A 32 -10.61 -5.45 -18.62
N LEU A 33 -9.47 -5.97 -19.09
CA LEU A 33 -8.33 -5.14 -19.49
C LEU A 33 -8.71 -4.14 -20.59
N PRO A 34 -8.07 -2.95 -20.60
CA PRO A 34 -8.16 -2.03 -21.73
C PRO A 34 -7.84 -2.72 -23.06
N GLU A 35 -8.35 -2.14 -24.15
CA GLU A 35 -8.02 -2.61 -25.50
C GLU A 35 -6.51 -2.60 -25.73
N ILE A 36 -5.96 -3.73 -26.18
CA ILE A 36 -4.55 -3.86 -26.50
C ILE A 36 -4.31 -3.26 -27.88
N LYS A 37 -3.64 -2.11 -27.91
CA LYS A 37 -3.32 -1.41 -29.16
C LYS A 37 -1.97 -1.86 -29.71
N ALA A 38 -1.91 -1.97 -31.03
CA ALA A 38 -0.65 -2.14 -31.73
C ALA A 38 0.28 -0.94 -31.45
N PRO A 39 1.60 -1.14 -31.31
CA PRO A 39 2.54 -0.04 -31.16
C PRO A 39 2.38 1.00 -32.28
N SER A 40 2.33 2.27 -31.90
CA SER A 40 2.18 3.38 -32.84
C SER A 40 3.20 4.45 -32.57
N ILE A 41 3.76 5.03 -33.63
CA ILE A 41 4.60 6.21 -33.55
C ILE A 41 3.69 7.44 -33.68
N ARG A 42 3.70 8.28 -32.66
CA ARG A 42 3.00 9.57 -32.65
C ARG A 42 4.01 10.68 -32.93
N SER A 43 3.79 11.45 -33.98
CA SER A 43 4.55 12.65 -34.30
C SER A 43 3.65 13.86 -34.10
N THR A 44 3.99 14.69 -33.11
CA THR A 44 3.30 15.95 -32.83
C THR A 44 4.10 17.10 -33.42
N LYS A 45 3.47 17.90 -34.27
CA LYS A 45 4.07 19.10 -34.85
C LYS A 45 3.52 20.33 -34.13
N ILE A 46 4.41 21.10 -33.55
CA ILE A 46 4.11 22.39 -32.92
C ILE A 46 4.77 23.48 -33.77
N GLY A 47 3.99 24.50 -34.10
CA GLY A 47 4.46 25.71 -34.74
C GLY A 47 4.89 26.69 -33.67
N ILE A 48 6.02 27.34 -33.87
CA ILE A 48 6.54 28.35 -32.96
C ILE A 48 6.40 29.69 -33.65
N THR A 49 5.71 30.63 -33.01
CA THR A 49 5.58 32.00 -33.49
C THR A 49 6.23 32.92 -32.47
N MET A 50 7.25 33.64 -32.90
CA MET A 50 7.95 34.63 -32.07
C MET A 50 7.32 35.99 -32.33
N THR A 51 6.88 36.66 -31.28
CA THR A 51 6.34 38.02 -31.30
C THR A 51 7.13 38.91 -30.35
N ASP A 52 6.96 40.22 -30.43
CA ASP A 52 7.64 41.17 -29.53
C ASP A 52 7.20 41.00 -28.05
N GLU A 53 6.07 40.32 -27.81
CA GLU A 53 5.56 39.97 -26.47
C GLU A 53 6.09 38.63 -25.94
N GLY A 54 6.75 37.83 -26.78
CA GLY A 54 7.35 36.55 -26.40
C GLY A 54 7.16 35.42 -27.42
N VAL A 55 7.40 34.19 -26.96
CA VAL A 55 7.28 32.97 -27.77
C VAL A 55 5.89 32.37 -27.56
N ASP A 56 5.12 32.26 -28.64
CA ASP A 56 3.86 31.55 -28.66
C ASP A 56 4.00 30.20 -29.39
N THR A 57 3.23 29.21 -28.97
CA THR A 57 3.24 27.87 -29.57
C THR A 57 1.84 27.52 -30.04
N MET A 58 1.71 27.21 -31.32
CA MET A 58 0.45 26.77 -31.90
C MET A 58 0.53 25.30 -32.29
N TYR A 59 -0.50 24.54 -31.95
CA TYR A 59 -0.62 23.17 -32.42
C TYR A 59 -0.81 23.16 -33.94
N VAL A 60 0.12 22.51 -34.67
CA VAL A 60 0.12 22.48 -36.14
C VAL A 60 -0.44 21.16 -36.69
N GLY A 61 -0.30 20.07 -35.94
CA GLY A 61 -0.94 18.81 -36.30
C GLY A 61 -0.31 17.59 -35.65
N GLU A 62 -0.96 16.45 -35.85
CA GLU A 62 -0.57 15.16 -35.29
C GLU A 62 -0.66 14.08 -36.35
N LYS A 63 0.37 13.23 -36.42
CA LYS A 63 0.39 12.05 -37.28
C LYS A 63 0.64 10.82 -36.40
N VAL A 64 -0.26 9.85 -36.48
CA VAL A 64 -0.12 8.55 -35.82
C VAL A 64 0.09 7.50 -36.91
N GLU A 65 1.24 6.83 -36.91
CA GLU A 65 1.49 5.67 -37.76
C GLU A 65 1.52 4.41 -36.88
N SER A 66 0.52 3.55 -37.07
CA SER A 66 0.45 2.23 -36.44
C SER A 66 1.34 1.25 -37.19
N TYR A 67 2.27 0.60 -36.48
CA TYR A 67 3.20 -0.37 -37.08
C TYR A 67 2.50 -1.74 -37.22
N GLY A 68 1.68 -1.91 -38.26
CA GLY A 68 0.82 -3.11 -38.46
C GLY A 68 1.47 -4.31 -39.17
N GLY A 69 2.72 -4.20 -39.62
CA GLY A 69 3.35 -5.18 -40.53
C GLY A 69 4.37 -6.13 -39.91
N TYR A 70 4.57 -6.12 -38.58
CA TYR A 70 5.63 -6.91 -37.94
C TYR A 70 5.09 -8.23 -37.38
N SER A 71 5.72 -9.34 -37.75
CA SER A 71 5.49 -10.64 -37.09
C SER A 71 6.24 -10.64 -35.76
N TRP A 72 5.53 -10.52 -34.64
CA TRP A 72 6.13 -10.62 -33.31
C TRP A 72 6.69 -12.03 -33.07
N LYS A 73 7.87 -12.12 -32.46
CA LYS A 73 8.29 -13.38 -31.82
C LYS A 73 7.51 -13.49 -30.52
N ILE A 74 6.58 -14.44 -30.45
CA ILE A 74 5.82 -14.71 -29.24
C ILE A 74 6.78 -15.31 -28.20
N PRO A 75 6.98 -14.68 -27.03
CA PRO A 75 7.83 -15.22 -25.97
C PRO A 75 7.12 -16.38 -25.24
N ASP A 76 7.78 -17.00 -24.25
CA ASP A 76 7.10 -17.92 -23.33
C ASP A 76 6.13 -17.12 -22.43
N VAL A 77 4.88 -17.00 -22.89
CA VAL A 77 3.80 -16.28 -22.23
C VAL A 77 3.59 -16.77 -20.80
N LEU A 78 3.52 -18.10 -20.63
CA LEU A 78 3.27 -18.69 -19.31
C LEU A 78 4.50 -18.54 -18.42
N GLY A 79 5.72 -18.73 -18.96
CA GLY A 79 6.96 -18.54 -18.21
C GLY A 79 7.13 -17.12 -17.69
N TYR A 80 6.79 -16.12 -18.52
CA TYR A 80 6.82 -14.72 -18.14
C TYR A 80 5.89 -14.42 -16.95
N ILE A 81 4.62 -14.80 -17.07
CA ILE A 81 3.61 -14.55 -16.02
C ILE A 81 3.96 -15.36 -14.75
N GLN A 82 4.42 -16.60 -14.91
CA GLN A 82 4.84 -17.46 -13.80
C GLN A 82 5.99 -16.85 -12.99
N SER A 83 7.00 -16.28 -13.66
CA SER A 83 8.14 -15.64 -12.99
C SER A 83 7.76 -14.48 -12.07
N LYS A 84 6.56 -13.90 -12.26
CA LYS A 84 6.04 -12.76 -11.50
C LYS A 84 4.93 -13.15 -10.52
N THR A 85 4.21 -14.25 -10.76
CA THR A 85 3.02 -14.64 -9.95
C THR A 85 3.25 -15.88 -9.10
N GLU A 86 4.31 -16.66 -9.35
CA GLU A 86 4.60 -17.96 -8.75
C GLU A 86 3.49 -19.02 -8.93
N LEU A 87 2.47 -18.73 -9.74
CA LEU A 87 1.39 -19.65 -10.06
C LEU A 87 1.88 -20.76 -11.00
N THR A 88 1.23 -21.92 -10.94
CA THR A 88 1.55 -23.03 -11.84
C THR A 88 1.13 -22.72 -13.28
N ARG A 89 1.86 -23.28 -14.25
CA ARG A 89 1.54 -23.11 -15.68
C ARG A 89 0.11 -23.54 -16.04
N SER A 90 -0.42 -24.58 -15.38
CA SER A 90 -1.79 -25.05 -15.59
C SER A 90 -2.83 -24.01 -15.18
N THR A 91 -2.66 -23.39 -14.01
CA THR A 91 -3.57 -22.33 -13.52
C THR A 91 -3.52 -21.11 -14.42
N LEU A 92 -2.32 -20.70 -14.85
CA LEU A 92 -2.15 -19.57 -15.76
C LEU A 92 -2.77 -19.82 -17.13
N LEU A 93 -2.62 -21.03 -17.68
CA LEU A 93 -3.27 -21.40 -18.93
C LEU A 93 -4.80 -21.31 -18.81
N GLU A 94 -5.37 -21.87 -17.74
CA GLU A 94 -6.81 -21.84 -17.51
C GLU A 94 -7.36 -20.41 -17.35
N ILE A 95 -6.63 -19.53 -16.66
CA ILE A 95 -6.95 -18.10 -16.55
C ILE A 95 -6.99 -17.44 -17.94
N LEU A 96 -5.95 -17.63 -18.74
CA LEU A 96 -5.84 -17.02 -20.07
C LEU A 96 -6.92 -17.53 -21.02
N GLU A 97 -7.20 -18.83 -21.01
CA GLU A 97 -8.27 -19.44 -21.82
C GLU A 97 -9.65 -18.87 -21.43
N LYS A 98 -9.98 -18.85 -20.13
CA LYS A 98 -11.26 -18.33 -19.63
C LYS A 98 -11.42 -16.82 -19.83
N SER A 99 -10.32 -16.07 -19.94
CA SER A 99 -10.37 -14.64 -20.22
C SER A 99 -10.90 -14.32 -21.62
N GLY A 100 -10.68 -15.22 -22.59
CA GLY A 100 -11.01 -15.01 -24.00
C GLY A 100 -10.14 -13.97 -24.71
N ARG A 101 -9.05 -13.50 -24.10
CA ARG A 101 -8.19 -12.41 -24.61
C ARG A 101 -6.87 -12.90 -25.22
N MET A 102 -6.68 -14.21 -25.44
CA MET A 102 -5.42 -14.75 -25.97
C MET A 102 -5.04 -14.19 -27.36
N SER A 103 -6.01 -13.77 -28.16
CA SER A 103 -5.77 -13.10 -29.45
C SER A 103 -4.94 -11.81 -29.31
N ASP A 104 -5.02 -11.13 -28.17
CA ASP A 104 -4.32 -9.87 -27.93
C ASP A 104 -2.80 -10.05 -27.88
N ILE A 105 -2.33 -11.27 -27.59
CA ILE A 105 -0.91 -11.66 -27.66
C ILE A 105 -0.36 -11.40 -29.06
N LEU A 106 -1.17 -11.58 -30.10
CA LEU A 106 -0.75 -11.36 -31.49
C LEU A 106 -0.68 -9.88 -31.86
N ILE A 107 -1.39 -9.01 -31.13
CA ILE A 107 -1.43 -7.57 -31.40
C ILE A 107 -0.21 -6.89 -30.77
N ASN A 108 0.01 -7.13 -29.48
CA ASN A 108 1.12 -6.57 -28.72
C ASN A 108 1.46 -7.50 -27.55
N PRO A 109 2.35 -8.51 -27.75
CA PRO A 109 2.64 -9.52 -26.74
C PRO A 109 3.12 -8.91 -25.43
N GLN A 110 4.04 -7.95 -25.48
CA GLN A 110 4.64 -7.37 -24.27
C GLN A 110 3.60 -6.61 -23.44
N LEU A 111 2.81 -5.74 -24.07
CA LEU A 111 1.78 -4.97 -23.37
C LEU A 111 0.72 -5.89 -22.75
N PHE A 112 0.26 -6.90 -23.50
CA PHE A 112 -0.70 -7.86 -22.98
C PHE A 112 -0.13 -8.63 -21.78
N LEU A 113 1.12 -9.11 -21.87
CA LEU A 113 1.77 -9.83 -20.78
C LEU A 113 1.90 -8.98 -19.51
N ASP A 114 2.29 -7.72 -19.63
CA ASP A 114 2.44 -6.83 -18.49
C ASP A 114 1.10 -6.54 -17.82
N LEU A 115 0.06 -6.24 -18.60
CA LEU A 115 -1.28 -5.96 -18.08
C LEU A 115 -1.95 -7.21 -17.50
N ALA A 116 -1.86 -8.34 -18.18
CA ALA A 116 -2.40 -9.61 -17.68
C ALA A 116 -1.71 -10.04 -16.39
N THR A 117 -0.38 -9.91 -16.32
CA THR A 117 0.35 -10.22 -15.08
C THR A 117 -0.13 -9.35 -13.92
N GLN A 118 -0.25 -8.04 -14.12
CA GLN A 118 -0.73 -7.12 -13.07
C GLN A 118 -2.16 -7.47 -12.62
N ALA A 119 -3.05 -7.78 -13.56
CA ALA A 119 -4.43 -8.18 -13.26
C ALA A 119 -4.49 -9.49 -12.45
N ILE A 120 -3.67 -10.48 -12.83
CA ILE A 120 -3.57 -11.78 -12.14
C ILE A 120 -2.98 -11.60 -10.74
N GLN A 121 -1.86 -10.89 -10.61
CA GLN A 121 -1.22 -10.62 -9.31
C GLN A 121 -2.16 -9.91 -8.36
N ARG A 122 -2.88 -8.89 -8.84
CA ARG A 122 -3.83 -8.15 -8.02
C ARG A 122 -4.98 -9.04 -7.53
N SER A 123 -5.54 -9.86 -8.42
CA SER A 123 -6.59 -10.81 -8.05
C SER A 123 -6.10 -11.84 -7.02
N LEU A 124 -4.85 -12.29 -7.18
CA LEU A 124 -4.20 -13.18 -6.22
C LEU A 124 -4.02 -12.49 -4.86
N TYR A 125 -3.47 -11.27 -4.82
CA TYR A 125 -3.26 -10.54 -3.57
C TYR A 125 -4.56 -10.22 -2.85
N ASP A 126 -5.59 -9.80 -3.57
CA ASP A 126 -6.93 -9.58 -3.02
C ASP A 126 -7.42 -10.86 -2.33
N LEU A 127 -7.42 -12.02 -3.02
CA LEU A 127 -7.82 -13.30 -2.42
C LEU A 127 -6.95 -13.74 -1.25
N MET A 128 -5.64 -13.56 -1.36
CA MET A 128 -4.72 -13.94 -0.28
C MET A 128 -4.96 -13.14 0.99
N ILE A 129 -5.26 -11.85 0.85
CA ILE A 129 -5.51 -10.94 1.97
C ILE A 129 -6.93 -11.13 2.53
N ASP A 130 -7.89 -11.52 1.69
CA ASP A 130 -9.23 -11.92 2.15
C ASP A 130 -9.20 -13.14 3.06
N GLY A 131 -8.32 -14.11 2.74
CA GLY A 131 -8.13 -15.34 3.49
C GLY A 131 -7.00 -15.33 4.53
N ILE A 132 -6.42 -14.17 4.84
CA ILE A 132 -5.26 -14.07 5.72
C ILE A 132 -5.64 -14.28 7.18
N LYS A 133 -4.83 -15.07 7.90
CA LYS A 133 -4.92 -15.25 9.34
C LYS A 133 -3.54 -15.10 9.97
N TYR A 134 -3.47 -14.35 11.06
CA TYR A 134 -2.23 -14.14 11.79
C TYR A 134 -2.14 -15.08 12.99
N GLN A 135 -0.91 -15.47 13.33
CA GLN A 135 -0.59 -16.25 14.51
C GLN A 135 0.67 -15.69 15.17
N LYS A 136 0.67 -15.65 16.50
CA LYS A 136 1.84 -15.23 17.29
C LYS A 136 2.97 -16.27 17.14
N ILE A 137 4.19 -15.80 16.95
CA ILE A 137 5.37 -16.64 16.81
C ILE A 137 5.96 -16.88 18.21
N GLY A 138 5.37 -17.81 18.98
CA GLY A 138 5.89 -18.21 20.30
C GLY A 138 6.36 -17.02 21.15
N ASP A 139 7.62 -17.07 21.58
CA ASP A 139 8.29 -16.03 22.38
C ASP A 139 9.07 -14.99 21.53
N ALA A 140 8.84 -14.95 20.21
CA ALA A 140 9.52 -13.99 19.35
C ALA A 140 8.91 -12.59 19.52
N GLU A 141 9.71 -11.67 20.04
CA GLU A 141 9.29 -10.29 20.32
C GLU A 141 10.23 -9.27 19.67
N TYR A 142 9.76 -8.03 19.57
CA TYR A 142 10.60 -6.88 19.34
C TYR A 142 11.21 -6.41 20.67
N GLU A 143 12.54 -6.34 20.73
CA GLU A 143 13.26 -5.92 21.94
C GLU A 143 13.20 -4.41 22.13
N MET A 144 13.00 -3.94 23.37
CA MET A 144 13.02 -2.50 23.68
C MET A 144 14.35 -1.83 23.36
N LYS A 145 15.48 -2.57 23.43
CA LYS A 145 16.80 -2.07 23.05
C LYS A 145 16.90 -1.59 21.60
N LEU A 146 15.96 -1.99 20.73
CA LEU A 146 15.90 -1.50 19.36
C LEU A 146 15.54 -0.01 19.28
N PHE A 147 14.92 0.57 20.31
CA PHE A 147 14.69 2.01 20.40
C PHE A 147 15.97 2.77 20.76
N GLU A 148 16.80 2.22 21.66
CA GLU A 148 18.07 2.82 22.11
C GLU A 148 19.19 2.65 21.07
N ALA A 149 19.30 1.45 20.45
CA ALA A 149 20.36 1.12 19.51
C ALA A 149 20.23 1.86 18.16
N GLN A 150 19.03 2.35 17.86
CA GLN A 150 18.78 3.31 16.78
C GLN A 150 18.40 4.65 17.37
N GLU A 151 19.05 5.13 18.44
CA GLU A 151 19.03 6.55 18.81
C GLU A 151 19.15 7.35 17.51
N LEU A 152 18.02 7.91 17.13
CA LEU A 152 17.71 8.20 15.75
C LEU A 152 18.69 9.29 15.31
N GLU A 153 19.47 9.06 14.26
CA GLU A 153 19.93 10.18 13.43
C GLU A 153 18.66 10.82 12.83
N VAL A 154 17.95 11.63 13.62
CA VAL A 154 16.82 12.43 13.18
C VAL A 154 17.43 13.55 12.37
N TYR A 155 17.53 13.35 11.07
CA TYR A 155 17.82 14.42 10.14
C TYR A 155 16.65 15.41 10.19
N LEU A 156 16.88 16.57 10.78
CA LEU A 156 15.88 17.64 10.85
C LEU A 156 15.41 17.98 9.43
N ASN A 157 14.11 17.86 9.22
CA ASN A 157 13.44 18.15 7.97
C ASN A 157 12.08 18.84 8.26
N ASP A 158 11.37 19.19 7.19
CA ASP A 158 10.06 19.86 7.27
C ASP A 158 8.98 19.06 8.04
N PHE A 159 9.18 17.75 8.21
CA PHE A 159 8.26 16.83 8.89
C PHE A 159 8.79 16.37 10.26
N THR A 160 9.78 17.05 10.82
CA THR A 160 10.24 16.74 12.18
C THR A 160 9.37 17.46 13.22
N PHE A 161 8.76 16.70 14.12
CA PHE A 161 7.95 17.27 15.21
C PHE A 161 8.80 17.46 16.46
N LYS A 162 8.93 18.71 16.91
CA LYS A 162 9.60 19.06 18.16
C LYS A 162 8.65 18.89 19.34
N LEU A 163 9.07 18.11 20.32
CA LEU A 163 8.29 17.84 21.52
C LEU A 163 8.26 19.05 22.45
N SER A 164 7.09 19.28 23.06
CA SER A 164 6.90 20.17 24.19
C SER A 164 6.72 19.43 25.51
N ASP A 165 6.25 18.18 25.48
CA ASP A 165 6.13 17.29 26.64
C ASP A 165 6.70 15.88 26.34
N PRO A 166 8.00 15.67 26.58
CA PRO A 166 8.64 14.36 26.37
C PRO A 166 8.07 13.24 27.25
N SER A 167 7.37 13.56 28.35
CA SER A 167 6.86 12.53 29.27
C SER A 167 5.72 11.68 28.69
N LYS A 168 5.06 12.17 27.62
CA LYS A 168 3.99 11.47 26.92
C LYS A 168 4.48 10.52 25.82
N THR A 169 5.79 10.41 25.59
CA THR A 169 6.32 9.62 24.48
C THR A 169 7.62 8.90 24.84
N ILE A 170 8.14 8.07 23.93
CA ILE A 170 9.45 7.42 24.07
C ILE A 170 10.61 8.24 23.50
N TYR A 171 10.30 9.31 22.77
CA TYR A 171 11.28 10.18 22.12
C TYR A 171 11.68 11.33 23.07
N GLU A 172 12.93 11.78 22.98
CA GLU A 172 13.46 12.81 23.89
C GLU A 172 13.19 14.23 23.42
N GLU A 173 13.53 14.56 22.16
CA GLU A 173 13.38 15.92 21.63
C GLU A 173 12.54 15.99 20.34
N PHE A 174 12.69 14.99 19.46
CA PHE A 174 12.07 15.01 18.13
C PHE A 174 11.44 13.68 17.74
N ILE A 175 10.31 13.75 17.02
CA ILE A 175 9.71 12.60 16.32
C ILE A 175 9.87 12.82 14.80
N PRO A 176 10.53 11.90 14.07
CA PRO A 176 10.57 11.97 12.61
C PRO A 176 9.24 11.54 12.01
N LEU A 177 8.64 12.36 11.14
CA LEU A 177 7.37 12.05 10.49
C LEU A 177 7.53 12.03 8.97
N ASP A 178 6.58 11.41 8.29
CA ASP A 178 6.66 11.18 6.84
C ASP A 178 5.67 12.06 6.05
N SER A 179 4.71 12.69 6.73
CA SER A 179 3.63 13.42 6.08
C SER A 179 3.02 14.53 6.93
N GLY A 180 2.35 15.50 6.28
CA GLY A 180 1.65 16.58 6.98
C GLY A 180 0.45 16.12 7.82
N VAL A 181 -0.17 14.98 7.46
CA VAL A 181 -1.24 14.40 8.29
C VAL A 181 -0.68 13.83 9.59
N GLU A 182 0.48 13.18 9.55
CA GLU A 182 1.18 12.73 10.76
C GLU A 182 1.64 13.89 11.63
N SER A 183 2.11 15.00 11.03
CA SER A 183 2.51 16.19 11.81
C SER A 183 1.35 16.80 12.58
N ARG A 184 0.17 16.88 11.94
CA ARG A 184 -1.05 17.31 12.63
C ARG A 184 -1.46 16.31 13.71
N PHE A 185 -1.40 15.02 13.41
CA PHE A 185 -1.75 13.97 14.36
C PHE A 185 -0.84 13.95 15.60
N ALA A 186 0.47 14.12 15.43
CA ALA A 186 1.43 14.24 16.53
C ALA A 186 1.11 15.43 17.45
N LYS A 187 0.82 16.58 16.85
CA LYS A 187 0.41 17.79 17.58
C LYS A 187 -0.90 17.60 18.35
N ASP A 188 -1.88 16.94 17.74
CA ASP A 188 -3.16 16.61 18.38
C ASP A 188 -2.95 15.63 19.56
N CYS A 189 -2.06 14.64 19.41
CA CYS A 189 -1.69 13.72 20.48
C CYS A 189 -1.02 14.44 21.66
N GLU A 190 -0.07 15.33 21.40
CA GLU A 190 0.64 16.05 22.47
C GLU A 190 -0.29 16.97 23.27
N SER A 191 -1.13 17.72 22.56
CA SER A 191 -2.04 18.72 23.15
C SER A 191 -3.28 18.13 23.82
N SER A 192 -3.67 16.90 23.48
CA SER A 192 -4.84 16.24 24.08
C SER A 192 -4.58 15.79 25.52
N GLU A 193 -5.49 16.15 26.42
CA GLU A 193 -5.48 15.66 27.83
C GLU A 193 -5.87 14.19 27.93
N GLN A 194 -6.63 13.68 26.96
CA GLN A 194 -7.10 12.30 26.94
C GLN A 194 -6.05 11.34 26.39
N VAL A 195 -4.98 11.84 25.77
CA VAL A 195 -3.84 11.03 25.35
C VAL A 195 -2.80 11.03 26.45
N LYS A 196 -2.58 9.86 27.04
CA LYS A 196 -1.57 9.69 28.10
C LYS A 196 -0.22 9.29 27.57
N PHE A 197 -0.19 8.55 26.47
CA PHE A 197 1.05 8.10 25.89
C PHE A 197 0.88 7.91 24.38
N TYR A 198 1.87 8.29 23.59
CA TYR A 198 1.87 8.08 22.14
C TYR A 198 3.30 7.97 21.61
N PHE A 199 3.48 7.19 20.55
CA PHE A 199 4.73 7.18 19.79
C PHE A 199 4.49 6.72 18.37
N LYS A 200 5.29 7.25 17.44
CA LYS A 200 5.35 6.73 16.08
C LYS A 200 6.02 5.37 16.11
N LEU A 201 5.46 4.40 15.41
CA LEU A 201 6.06 3.08 15.32
C LEU A 201 7.29 3.16 14.41
N PRO A 202 8.45 2.68 14.87
CA PRO A 202 9.70 2.84 14.16
C PRO A 202 9.75 1.95 12.91
N ASN A 203 10.59 2.34 11.95
CA ASN A 203 10.69 1.66 10.66
C ASN A 203 11.09 0.18 10.74
N TRP A 204 11.68 -0.29 11.84
CA TRP A 204 12.00 -1.70 12.03
C TRP A 204 10.80 -2.54 12.52
N PHE A 205 9.70 -1.91 12.96
CA PHE A 205 8.47 -2.60 13.33
C PHE A 205 7.71 -3.00 12.06
N LYS A 206 7.84 -4.26 11.66
CA LYS A 206 7.34 -4.77 10.37
C LYS A 206 6.43 -5.98 10.53
N ILE A 207 5.17 -5.80 10.17
CA ILE A 207 4.17 -6.87 10.06
C ILE A 207 4.31 -7.53 8.68
N PRO A 208 4.54 -8.85 8.60
CA PRO A 208 4.65 -9.53 7.32
C PRO A 208 3.28 -9.60 6.62
N THR A 209 3.25 -9.35 5.31
CA THR A 209 2.04 -9.50 4.49
C THR A 209 2.38 -10.17 3.14
N PRO A 210 1.38 -10.68 2.39
CA PRO A 210 1.58 -11.20 1.03
C PRO A 210 2.15 -10.19 0.04
N ILE A 211 1.96 -8.89 0.28
CA ILE A 211 2.39 -7.79 -0.60
C ILE A 211 3.59 -7.02 -0.04
N GLY A 212 4.38 -7.68 0.81
CA GLY A 212 5.55 -7.10 1.49
C GLY A 212 5.28 -6.69 2.93
N ASN A 213 6.23 -6.04 3.58
CA ASN A 213 6.09 -5.65 4.99
C ASN A 213 5.20 -4.41 5.16
N TYR A 214 4.39 -4.42 6.20
CA TYR A 214 3.54 -3.31 6.64
C TYR A 214 4.06 -2.73 7.97
N ASN A 215 4.03 -1.41 8.09
CA ASN A 215 4.39 -0.66 9.29
C ASN A 215 3.20 0.25 9.58
N PRO A 216 2.48 0.09 10.69
CA PRO A 216 1.48 1.06 11.10
C PRO A 216 2.17 2.35 11.56
N ASP A 217 1.45 3.47 11.58
CA ASP A 217 2.07 4.75 11.91
C ASP A 217 2.25 4.96 13.42
N TRP A 218 1.21 4.72 14.22
CA TRP A 218 1.19 5.15 15.63
C TRP A 218 0.72 4.06 16.59
N ALA A 219 1.24 4.10 17.81
CA ALA A 219 0.67 3.44 18.96
C ALA A 219 0.35 4.48 20.05
N LEU A 220 -0.85 4.47 20.60
CA LEU A 220 -1.26 5.41 21.63
C LEU A 220 -2.16 4.81 22.72
N VAL A 221 -2.06 5.39 23.92
CA VAL A 221 -2.88 5.09 25.09
C VAL A 221 -3.81 6.27 25.33
N PHE A 222 -5.10 6.00 25.22
CA PHE A 222 -6.15 6.94 25.55
C PHE A 222 -6.66 6.66 26.96
N GLU A 223 -6.86 7.70 27.76
CA GLU A 223 -7.42 7.62 29.12
C GLU A 223 -8.54 8.64 29.26
N GLY A 224 -9.77 8.13 29.13
CA GLY A 224 -11.00 8.81 29.55
C GLY A 224 -11.55 8.12 30.80
N ASP A 225 -12.78 7.61 30.72
CA ASP A 225 -13.37 6.77 31.78
C ASP A 225 -12.68 5.40 31.93
N ALA A 226 -12.00 4.94 30.88
CA ALA A 226 -11.19 3.74 30.87
C ALA A 226 -9.91 3.95 30.03
N LYS A 227 -8.87 3.15 30.31
CA LYS A 227 -7.67 3.06 29.48
C LYS A 227 -7.91 2.20 28.26
N ILE A 228 -7.67 2.74 27.07
CA ILE A 228 -7.82 2.05 25.80
C ILE A 228 -6.52 2.17 25.00
N TYR A 229 -6.07 1.06 24.43
CA TYR A 229 -4.83 0.98 23.66
C TYR A 229 -5.15 0.91 22.17
N PHE A 230 -4.53 1.76 21.39
CA PHE A 230 -4.76 1.84 19.95
C PHE A 230 -3.48 1.70 19.14
N VAL A 231 -3.63 1.09 17.99
CA VAL A 231 -2.73 1.29 16.86
C VAL A 231 -3.48 2.07 15.80
N ALA A 232 -2.90 3.17 15.34
CA ALA A 232 -3.50 4.05 14.35
C ALA A 232 -2.68 4.10 13.07
N GLU A 233 -3.35 3.97 11.93
CA GLU A 233 -2.84 4.29 10.61
C GLU A 233 -3.38 5.67 10.23
N THR A 234 -2.48 6.61 9.91
CA THR A 234 -2.84 7.96 9.49
C THR A 234 -2.98 8.07 7.98
N LYS A 235 -4.15 8.50 7.50
CA LYS A 235 -4.42 8.70 6.07
C LYS A 235 -5.17 9.99 5.80
N ASP A 236 -4.67 10.77 4.85
CA ASP A 236 -5.40 11.92 4.32
C ASP A 236 -6.08 11.54 3.00
N THR A 237 -7.40 11.68 2.96
CA THR A 237 -8.24 11.39 1.78
C THR A 237 -8.96 12.64 1.28
N GLY A 238 -8.61 13.82 1.82
CA GLY A 238 -9.26 15.10 1.52
C GLY A 238 -10.73 15.14 1.96
N THR A 239 -11.12 14.32 2.93
CA THR A 239 -12.51 14.23 3.43
C THR A 239 -12.53 14.26 4.97
N PRO A 240 -13.68 14.60 5.60
CA PRO A 240 -13.77 14.73 7.06
C PRO A 240 -13.46 13.44 7.84
N THR A 241 -13.62 12.27 7.21
CA THR A 241 -13.36 10.91 7.71
C THR A 241 -12.58 10.14 6.65
N VAL A 242 -11.74 9.18 7.02
CA VAL A 242 -10.94 8.45 6.03
C VAL A 242 -11.84 7.66 5.05
N ASP A 243 -11.83 8.06 3.78
CA ASP A 243 -12.47 7.34 2.69
C ASP A 243 -11.50 6.31 2.06
N LEU A 244 -11.65 5.04 2.44
CA LEU A 244 -10.80 3.95 1.95
C LEU A 244 -10.84 3.79 0.42
N SER A 245 -11.90 4.25 -0.26
CA SER A 245 -12.02 4.13 -1.72
C SER A 245 -11.04 5.04 -2.47
N LYS A 246 -10.58 6.12 -1.82
CA LYS A 246 -9.62 7.09 -2.37
C LYS A 246 -8.16 6.69 -2.18
N LEU A 247 -7.89 5.69 -1.35
CA LEU A 247 -6.54 5.18 -1.12
C LEU A 247 -6.08 4.36 -2.32
N SER A 248 -4.77 4.28 -2.51
CA SER A 248 -4.21 3.33 -3.47
C SER A 248 -4.57 1.91 -3.09
N LYS A 249 -4.57 0.99 -4.06
CA LYS A 249 -4.95 -0.40 -3.80
C LYS A 249 -4.01 -1.08 -2.81
N ASP A 250 -2.71 -0.80 -2.91
CA ASP A 250 -1.70 -1.32 -1.99
C ASP A 250 -1.94 -0.85 -0.55
N GLU A 251 -2.34 0.41 -0.36
CA GLU A 251 -2.70 0.92 0.97
C GLU A 251 -3.97 0.26 1.52
N GLN A 252 -5.01 0.09 0.70
CA GLN A 252 -6.23 -0.61 1.11
C GLN A 252 -5.92 -2.02 1.59
N LEU A 253 -5.05 -2.73 0.87
CA LEU A 253 -4.62 -4.09 1.19
C LEU A 253 -3.75 -4.15 2.46
N LYS A 254 -2.79 -3.23 2.62
CA LYS A 254 -1.99 -3.13 3.85
C LYS A 254 -2.85 -2.83 5.07
N ILE A 255 -3.83 -1.93 4.95
CA ILE A 255 -4.82 -1.65 6.01
C ILE A 255 -5.62 -2.90 6.37
N LYS A 256 -6.03 -3.69 5.37
CA LYS A 256 -6.74 -4.95 5.62
C LYS A 256 -5.88 -5.96 6.37
N CYS A 257 -4.59 -6.08 6.02
CA CYS A 257 -3.62 -6.86 6.78
C CYS A 257 -3.46 -6.33 8.22
N GLY A 258 -3.38 -5.02 8.41
CA GLY A 258 -3.33 -4.38 9.73
C GLY A 258 -4.53 -4.74 10.60
N LYS A 259 -5.75 -4.65 10.05
CA LYS A 259 -6.99 -5.07 10.72
C LYS A 259 -6.94 -6.55 11.13
N ALA A 260 -6.51 -7.43 10.23
CA ALA A 260 -6.42 -8.86 10.52
C ALA A 260 -5.35 -9.16 11.59
N HIS A 261 -4.18 -8.52 11.50
CA HIS A 261 -3.08 -8.69 12.44
C HIS A 261 -3.47 -8.24 13.86
N PHE A 262 -3.94 -6.99 14.00
CA PHE A 262 -4.29 -6.45 15.31
C PHE A 262 -5.58 -7.05 15.88
N GLY A 263 -6.42 -7.68 15.05
CA GLY A 263 -7.56 -8.48 15.49
C GLY A 263 -7.18 -9.68 16.38
N GLU A 264 -5.93 -10.16 16.30
CA GLU A 264 -5.42 -11.23 17.17
C GLU A 264 -5.06 -10.72 18.60
N PHE A 265 -5.11 -9.41 18.83
CA PHE A 265 -4.77 -8.76 20.10
C PHE A 265 -6.03 -8.20 20.75
N LYS A 266 -6.58 -8.92 21.74
CA LYS A 266 -7.89 -8.61 22.37
C LYS A 266 -8.01 -7.21 22.96
N GLU A 267 -6.90 -6.62 23.41
CA GLU A 267 -6.87 -5.34 24.13
C GLU A 267 -6.36 -4.18 23.26
N ILE A 268 -6.19 -4.41 21.95
CA ILE A 268 -5.71 -3.41 21.00
C ILE A 268 -6.80 -3.13 19.97
N ALA A 269 -7.17 -1.86 19.83
CA ALA A 269 -8.02 -1.41 18.75
C ALA A 269 -7.18 -0.85 17.60
N TYR A 270 -7.40 -1.36 16.38
CA TYR A 270 -6.77 -0.82 15.19
C TYR A 270 -7.73 0.12 14.45
N LYS A 271 -7.31 1.36 14.21
CA LYS A 271 -8.12 2.41 13.57
C LYS A 271 -7.35 3.06 12.42
N VAL A 272 -8.07 3.42 11.37
CA VAL A 272 -7.53 4.23 10.26
C VAL A 272 -8.17 5.61 10.36
N VAL A 273 -7.35 6.63 10.57
CA VAL A 273 -7.82 7.98 10.96
C VAL A 273 -7.04 9.07 10.24
N SER A 274 -7.63 10.25 10.12
CA SER A 274 -6.93 11.47 9.68
C SER A 274 -6.63 12.43 10.83
N LYS A 275 -7.31 12.26 11.97
CA LYS A 275 -7.21 13.08 13.18
C LYS A 275 -7.62 12.29 14.42
N ILE A 276 -7.21 12.75 15.59
CA ILE A 276 -7.39 11.99 16.82
C ILE A 276 -8.84 11.79 17.24
N GLY A 277 -9.73 12.76 16.96
CA GLY A 277 -11.14 12.68 17.35
C GLY A 277 -11.90 11.49 16.76
N GLN A 278 -11.40 10.90 15.67
CA GLN A 278 -11.99 9.71 15.04
C GLN A 278 -11.66 8.40 15.76
N ILE A 279 -10.77 8.41 16.74
CA ILE A 279 -10.42 7.23 17.53
C ILE A 279 -11.52 6.89 18.55
N ILE A 280 -12.29 7.89 18.96
CA ILE A 280 -13.28 7.83 20.05
C ILE A 280 -14.71 7.54 19.52
N GLU A 281 -14.93 7.67 18.20
CA GLU A 281 -16.15 7.22 17.50
C GLU A 281 -16.15 5.69 17.27
#